data_AF-A0A7Y2ZD24-F1
#
_entry.id   AF-A0A7Y2ZD24-F1
#
_cell.length_a   1.000
_cell.length_b   1.000
_cell.length_c   1.000
_cell.angle_alpha   90.00
_cell.angle_beta   90.00
_cell.angle_gamma   90.00
#
_symmetry.space_group_name_H-M   'P 1'
#
loop_
_entity.id
_entity.type
_entity.pdbx_description
1 polymer ?
#
loop_
_entity_poly.entity_id
_entity_poly.type
_entity_poly.pdbx_seq_one_letter_code
_entity_poly.pdbx_strand_id
1 'polypeptide(L)' 'MVDRANEENNGAHIRLSDIAAALGISKATVSLAINNNPKVSEKTRQKVLKKIKEL' A
#
# COMPACT_ATOMS: atom_id res chain seq x y z
N MET A 1 -19.40 -7.57 -7.23
CA MET A 1 -18.55 -7.87 -6.05
C MET A 1 -17.54 -6.75 -5.90
N VAL A 2 -18.01 -5.58 -5.47
CA VAL A 2 -17.17 -4.39 -5.25
C VAL A 2 -17.20 -4.12 -3.76
N ASP A 3 -16.02 -4.07 -3.15
CA ASP A 3 -15.81 -4.01 -1.71
C ASP A 3 -16.54 -2.81 -1.10
N ARG A 4 -17.70 -3.09 -0.50
CA ARG A 4 -18.33 -2.22 0.50
C ARG A 4 -17.55 -2.38 1.79
N ALA A 5 -16.62 -1.49 2.07
CA ALA A 5 -16.12 -1.29 3.42
C ALA A 5 -15.54 0.11 3.62
N ASN A 6 -16.24 0.85 4.48
CA ASN A 6 -15.76 1.86 5.40
C ASN A 6 -15.93 3.33 5.00
N GLU A 7 -17.06 3.86 5.49
CA GLU A 7 -17.36 5.26 5.76
C GLU A 7 -16.42 5.86 6.82
N GLU A 8 -16.15 7.15 6.63
CA GLU A 8 -15.95 8.21 7.63
C GLU A 8 -15.06 7.93 8.85
N ASN A 9 -13.84 8.51 8.84
CA ASN A 9 -13.29 9.26 9.97
C ASN A 9 -12.19 10.23 9.48
N ASN A 10 -12.35 11.50 9.83
CA ASN A 10 -11.57 12.64 9.41
C ASN A 10 -10.18 12.69 10.08
N GLY A 11 -9.22 11.98 9.50
CA GLY A 11 -7.80 12.03 9.86
C GLY A 11 -6.99 11.12 8.93
N ALA A 12 -6.60 11.63 7.75
CA ALA A 12 -5.71 11.04 6.74
C ALA A 12 -5.46 9.51 6.85
N HIS A 13 -6.49 8.68 6.71
CA HIS A 13 -6.32 7.23 6.81
C HIS A 13 -5.81 6.70 5.47
N ILE A 14 -4.50 6.58 5.36
CA ILE A 14 -3.83 6.21 4.11
C ILE A 14 -4.08 4.73 3.86
N ARG A 15 -4.89 4.44 2.84
CA ARG A 15 -5.25 3.07 2.50
C ARG A 15 -4.10 2.44 1.71
N LEU A 16 -3.93 1.14 1.89
CA LEU A 16 -3.03 0.32 1.04
C LEU A 16 -3.38 0.48 -0.44
N SER A 17 -4.65 0.74 -0.76
CA SER A 17 -5.15 1.10 -2.09
C SER A 17 -4.47 2.34 -2.67
N ASP A 18 -4.33 3.39 -1.87
CA ASP A 18 -3.73 4.67 -2.30
C ASP A 18 -2.24 4.51 -2.55
N ILE A 19 -1.53 3.80 -1.66
CA ILE A 19 -0.11 3.48 -1.84
C ILE A 19 0.10 2.62 -3.09
N ALA A 20 -0.77 1.62 -3.31
CA ALA A 20 -0.76 0.77 -4.50
C ALA A 20 -0.95 1.59 -5.78
N ALA A 21 -1.95 2.48 -5.80
CA ALA A 21 -2.24 3.37 -6.92
C ALA A 21 -1.09 4.36 -7.19
N ALA A 22 -0.55 4.98 -6.13
CA ALA A 22 0.56 5.93 -6.24
C ALA A 22 1.86 5.30 -6.77
N LEU A 23 2.07 4.01 -6.52
CA LEU A 23 3.25 3.26 -6.96
C LEU A 23 3.01 2.47 -8.25
N GLY A 24 1.77 2.42 -8.75
CA GLY A 24 1.40 1.62 -9.92
C GLY A 24 1.57 0.11 -9.73
N ILE A 25 1.43 -0.38 -8.49
CA ILE A 25 1.56 -1.80 -8.16
C ILE A 25 0.25 -2.35 -7.58
N SER A 26 0.10 -3.67 -7.57
CA SER A 26 -1.09 -4.30 -6.99
C SER A 26 -1.11 -4.18 -5.47
N LYS A 27 -2.31 -4.10 -4.86
CA LYS A 27 -2.50 -4.21 -3.40
C LYS A 27 -1.79 -5.43 -2.81
N ALA A 28 -1.85 -6.56 -3.52
CA ALA A 28 -1.13 -7.77 -3.14
C ALA A 28 0.39 -7.52 -3.02
N THR A 29 0.98 -6.78 -3.95
CA THR A 29 2.39 -6.41 -3.92
C THR A 29 2.73 -5.50 -2.73
N VAL A 30 1.86 -4.53 -2.41
CA VAL A 30 2.03 -3.68 -1.21
C VAL A 30 1.95 -4.52 0.07
N SER A 31 0.97 -5.42 0.16
CA SER A 31 0.82 -6.32 1.30
C SER A 31 2.04 -7.24 1.45
N LEU A 32 2.53 -7.82 0.36
CA LEU A 32 3.74 -8.64 0.35
C LEU A 32 4.98 -7.82 0.72
N ALA A 33 5.07 -6.56 0.29
CA ALA A 33 6.17 -5.65 0.62
C ALA A 33 6.20 -5.32 2.12
N ILE A 34 5.03 -5.02 2.71
CA ILE A 34 4.89 -4.75 4.15
C ILE A 34 5.22 -6.01 4.96
N ASN A 35 4.79 -7.17 4.50
CA ASN A 35 5.06 -8.47 5.12
C ASN A 35 6.50 -8.99 4.88
N ASN A 36 7.42 -8.17 4.33
CA ASN A 36 8.80 -8.57 4.04
C ASN A 36 8.92 -9.86 3.21
N ASN A 37 7.99 -10.09 2.29
CA ASN A 37 8.00 -11.31 1.49
C ASN A 37 9.14 -11.28 0.46
N PRO A 38 9.95 -12.37 0.33
CA PRO A 38 11.07 -12.42 -0.62
C PRO A 38 10.65 -12.36 -2.09
N LYS A 39 9.36 -12.54 -2.41
CA LYS A 39 8.81 -12.34 -3.77
C LYS A 39 8.82 -10.87 -4.22
N VAL A 40 8.98 -9.91 -3.29
CA VAL A 40 9.05 -8.49 -3.62
C VAL A 40 10.50 -8.05 -3.58
N SER A 41 10.98 -7.50 -4.71
CA SER A 41 12.33 -6.93 -4.77
C SER A 41 12.51 -5.86 -3.70
N GLU A 42 13.68 -5.83 -3.05
CA GLU A 42 14.00 -4.80 -2.05
C GLU A 42 13.84 -3.39 -2.59
N LYS A 43 14.12 -3.16 -3.88
CA LYS A 43 13.88 -1.88 -4.55
C LYS A 43 12.42 -1.45 -4.44
N THR A 44 11.48 -2.39 -4.66
CA THR A 44 10.03 -2.13 -4.58
C THR A 44 9.60 -1.95 -3.14
N ARG A 45 10.12 -2.78 -2.21
CA ARG A 45 9.85 -2.64 -0.77
C ARG A 45 10.28 -1.27 -0.25
N GLN A 46 11.48 -0.81 -0.60
CA GLN A 46 11.98 0.50 -0.20
C GLN A 46 11.13 1.65 -0.77
N LYS A 47 10.70 1.55 -2.04
CA LYS A 47 9.77 2.53 -2.63
C LYS A 47 8.45 2.58 -1.86
N VAL A 48 7.88 1.42 -1.52
CA VAL A 48 6.65 1.31 -0.70
C VAL A 48 6.84 1.93 0.67
N LEU A 49 7.89 1.55 1.40
CA LEU A 49 8.19 2.09 2.72
C LEU A 49 8.44 3.60 2.71
N LYS A 50 9.18 4.10 1.71
CA LYS A 50 9.40 5.54 1.54
C LYS A 50 8.08 6.26 1.27
N LYS A 51 7.23 5.71 0.40
CA LYS A 51 5.96 6.33 0.06
C LYS A 51 4.99 6.34 1.24
N ILE A 52 4.98 5.29 2.07
CA ILE A 52 4.23 5.24 3.34
C ILE A 52 4.72 6.31 4.32
N LYS A 53 6.02 6.64 4.31
CA LYS A 53 6.61 7.65 5.19
C LYS A 53 6.38 9.09 4.72
N GLU A 54 6.20 9.30 3.42
CA GLU A 54 5.94 10.61 2.80
C GLU A 54 4.46 11.02 2.81
N LEU A 55 3.58 10.05 3.00
CA LEU A 55 2.14 10.17 3.01
C LEU A 55 1.66 10.28 4.46
#